data_AF-A0A7S0IZI4-F1
#
_entry.id   AF-A0A7S0IZI4-F1
#
_cell.length_a   1.000
_cell.length_b   1.000
_cell.length_c   1.000
_cell.angle_alpha   90.00
_cell.angle_beta   90.00
_cell.angle_gamma   90.00
#
_symmetry.space_group_name_H-M   'P 1'
#
loop_
_entity.id
_entity.type
_entity.pdbx_description
1 polymer ?
#
loop_
_entity_poly.entity_id
_entity_poly.type
_entity_poly.pdbx_seq_one_letter_code
_entity_poly.pdbx_strand_id
1 'polypeptide(L)'
;YDERREMLYFAPNGTAPPPATGFIATDLKVMINVSGTAAAPVRGVTMRGLTLRDTALTYLEPHGLPSGGDWALQRQGAITLHGTEGTRISSNLFSRLDGNAVFIGGYHRGLTIEDNEFF
;
A
#
# COMPACT_ATOMS: atom_id res chain seq x y z
N TYR A 1 -6.11 -6.86 -18.58
CA TYR A 1 -7.52 -7.27 -18.47
C TYR A 1 -8.28 -6.54 -19.56
N ASP A 2 -9.05 -7.23 -20.38
CA ASP A 2 -9.97 -6.58 -21.32
C ASP A 2 -11.26 -6.25 -20.57
N GLU A 3 -11.43 -4.98 -20.23
CA GLU A 3 -12.57 -4.50 -19.43
C GLU A 3 -13.91 -4.71 -20.14
N ARG A 4 -13.95 -4.59 -21.46
CA ARG A 4 -15.20 -4.73 -22.22
C ARG A 4 -15.69 -6.17 -22.29
N ARG A 5 -14.74 -7.12 -22.30
CA ARG A 5 -15.03 -8.55 -22.38
C ARG A 5 -14.96 -9.25 -21.03
N GLU A 6 -14.54 -8.54 -19.99
CA GLU A 6 -14.29 -9.06 -18.65
C GLU A 6 -13.33 -10.27 -18.65
N MET A 7 -12.31 -10.23 -19.51
CA MET A 7 -11.38 -11.36 -19.71
C MET A 7 -9.94 -11.00 -19.39
N LEU A 8 -9.31 -11.83 -18.54
CA LEU A 8 -7.86 -11.83 -18.33
C LEU A 8 -7.22 -12.88 -19.26
N TYR A 9 -6.35 -12.44 -20.14
CA TYR A 9 -5.59 -13.30 -21.03
C TYR A 9 -4.23 -13.63 -20.42
N PHE A 10 -3.87 -14.91 -20.43
CA PHE A 10 -2.56 -15.40 -19.99
C PHE A 10 -1.96 -16.29 -21.08
N ALA A 11 -0.75 -15.98 -21.54
CA ALA A 11 -0.05 -16.70 -22.58
C ALA A 11 1.27 -17.27 -22.02
N PRO A 12 1.32 -18.54 -21.60
CA PRO A 12 2.55 -19.14 -21.10
C PRO A 12 3.56 -19.29 -22.26
N ASN A 13 4.85 -19.06 -21.97
CA ASN A 13 5.95 -19.26 -22.92
C ASN A 13 6.33 -20.75 -23.13
N GLY A 14 5.53 -21.68 -22.57
CA GLY A 14 5.73 -23.12 -22.68
C GLY A 14 6.73 -23.73 -21.69
N THR A 15 7.43 -22.93 -20.87
CA THR A 15 8.43 -23.45 -19.93
C THR A 15 7.87 -23.81 -18.55
N ALA A 16 6.66 -23.35 -18.23
CA ALA A 16 5.95 -23.72 -17.01
C ALA A 16 4.43 -23.82 -17.27
N PRO A 17 3.74 -24.82 -16.69
CA PRO A 17 2.29 -24.82 -16.66
C PRO A 17 1.78 -23.61 -15.85
N PRO A 18 0.55 -23.14 -16.09
CA PRO A 18 -0.08 -22.13 -15.23
C PRO A 18 -0.04 -22.54 -13.76
N PRO A 19 0.04 -21.58 -12.81
CA PRO A 19 0.08 -21.90 -11.38
C PRO A 19 -1.11 -22.75 -10.97
N ALA A 20 -0.88 -23.85 -10.26
CA ALA A 20 -1.94 -24.71 -9.73
C ALA A 20 -2.86 -23.97 -8.74
N THR A 21 -2.36 -22.90 -8.13
CA THR A 21 -3.11 -22.01 -7.22
C THR A 21 -4.01 -21.02 -7.94
N GLY A 22 -4.00 -20.97 -9.27
CA GLY A 22 -4.72 -19.99 -10.06
C GLY A 22 -4.03 -18.61 -10.09
N PHE A 23 -4.80 -17.60 -10.53
CA PHE A 23 -4.36 -16.21 -10.65
C PHE A 23 -5.04 -15.33 -9.60
N ILE A 24 -4.32 -14.34 -9.09
CA ILE A 24 -4.85 -13.30 -8.21
C ILE A 24 -4.83 -11.98 -8.98
N ALA A 25 -6.00 -11.37 -9.15
CA ALA A 25 -6.11 -10.01 -9.67
C ALA A 25 -6.26 -9.05 -8.49
N THR A 26 -5.38 -8.06 -8.42
CA THR A 26 -5.37 -7.03 -7.38
C THR A 26 -6.22 -5.84 -7.78
N ASP A 27 -6.91 -5.22 -6.82
CA ASP A 27 -7.75 -4.04 -7.06
C ASP A 27 -7.43 -2.88 -6.10
N LEU A 28 -7.49 -3.14 -4.80
CA LEU A 28 -7.24 -2.10 -3.79
C LEU A 28 -5.77 -1.67 -3.75
N LYS A 29 -5.53 -0.36 -3.87
CA LYS A 29 -4.22 0.29 -3.72
C LYS A 29 -3.89 0.64 -2.26
N VAL A 30 -4.92 0.90 -1.46
CA VAL A 30 -4.84 1.25 -0.04
C VAL A 30 -5.79 0.33 0.71
N MET A 31 -5.28 -0.40 1.71
CA MET A 31 -6.06 -1.30 2.55
C MET A 31 -6.52 -0.61 3.84
N ILE A 32 -5.66 0.23 4.42
CA ILE A 32 -5.95 0.95 5.66
C ILE A 32 -5.59 2.42 5.48
N ASN A 33 -6.59 3.29 5.65
CA ASN A 33 -6.39 4.74 5.65
C ASN A 33 -6.71 5.30 7.04
N VAL A 34 -5.73 5.95 7.68
CA VAL A 34 -5.88 6.67 8.94
C VAL A 34 -5.60 8.14 8.68
N SER A 35 -6.67 8.91 8.52
CA SER A 35 -6.59 10.32 8.14
C SER A 35 -7.24 11.22 9.19
N GLY A 36 -6.42 12.07 9.81
CA GLY A 36 -6.80 13.20 10.65
C GLY A 36 -6.08 14.47 10.22
N THR A 37 -6.07 15.47 11.10
CA THR A 37 -5.37 16.74 10.86
C THR A 37 -4.52 17.11 12.07
N ALA A 38 -3.65 18.12 11.95
CA ALA A 38 -2.92 18.63 13.12
C ALA A 38 -3.85 19.19 14.22
N ALA A 39 -4.98 19.79 13.84
CA ALA A 39 -5.96 20.32 14.77
C ALA A 39 -6.86 19.24 15.41
N ALA A 40 -7.10 18.15 14.68
CA ALA A 40 -7.91 17.02 15.10
C ALA A 40 -7.21 15.71 14.69
N PRO A 41 -6.18 15.28 15.42
CA PRO A 41 -5.42 14.10 15.05
C PRO A 41 -6.16 12.81 15.40
N VAL A 42 -5.94 11.75 14.62
CA VAL A 42 -6.37 10.39 14.99
C VAL A 42 -5.37 9.83 16.01
N ARG A 43 -5.88 9.30 17.14
CA ARG A 43 -5.05 8.93 18.29
C ARG A 43 -5.11 7.45 18.62
N GLY A 44 -3.98 6.87 19.03
CA GLY A 44 -3.93 5.56 19.68
C GLY A 44 -4.24 4.37 18.76
N VAL A 45 -4.00 4.49 17.45
CA VAL A 45 -4.22 3.39 16.50
C VAL A 45 -3.04 2.41 16.53
N THR A 46 -3.33 1.12 16.71
CA THR A 46 -2.31 0.05 16.65
C THR A 46 -2.67 -0.95 15.57
N MET A 47 -1.72 -1.25 14.69
CA MET A 47 -1.81 -2.29 13.66
C MET A 47 -0.71 -3.31 13.95
N ARG A 48 -1.11 -4.50 14.39
CA ARG A 48 -0.18 -5.52 14.87
C ARG A 48 -0.57 -6.93 14.47
N GLY A 49 0.41 -7.73 14.05
CA GLY A 49 0.20 -9.14 13.73
C GLY A 49 -0.58 -9.37 12.43
N LEU A 50 -0.62 -8.38 11.53
CA LEU A 50 -1.35 -8.46 10.27
C LEU A 50 -0.46 -8.98 9.15
N THR A 51 -1.04 -9.71 8.20
CA THR A 51 -0.44 -9.93 6.88
C THR A 51 -1.17 -9.07 5.85
N LEU A 52 -0.49 -8.05 5.32
CA LEU A 52 -0.97 -7.19 4.26
C LEU A 52 -0.32 -7.61 2.94
N ARG A 53 -1.13 -7.91 1.94
CA ARG A 53 -0.64 -8.46 0.67
C ARG A 53 -1.52 -8.15 -0.51
N ASP A 54 -0.93 -8.15 -1.70
CA ASP A 54 -1.67 -8.11 -2.98
C ASP A 54 -2.40 -6.77 -3.21
N THR A 55 -1.77 -5.63 -2.88
CA THR A 55 -2.26 -4.31 -3.34
C THR A 55 -2.00 -4.13 -4.83
N ALA A 56 -2.91 -3.42 -5.51
CA ALA A 56 -2.74 -3.10 -6.92
C ALA A 56 -1.54 -2.18 -7.19
N LEU A 57 -0.97 -2.32 -8.39
CA LEU A 57 0.17 -1.56 -8.88
C LEU A 57 -0.12 -0.05 -8.87
N THR A 58 0.81 0.74 -8.32
CA THR A 58 0.67 2.21 -8.26
C THR A 58 1.71 2.98 -9.07
N TYR A 59 2.59 2.28 -9.81
CA TYR A 59 3.74 2.88 -10.49
C TYR A 59 3.35 3.90 -11.58
N LEU A 60 2.26 3.63 -12.31
CA LEU A 60 1.79 4.50 -13.41
C LEU A 60 0.69 5.48 -12.98
N GLU A 61 0.33 5.48 -11.70
CA GLU A 61 -0.67 6.41 -11.19
C GLU A 61 -0.12 7.85 -11.16
N PRO A 62 -0.97 8.88 -11.16
CA PRO A 62 -0.52 10.25 -11.00
C PRO A 62 0.25 10.42 -9.69
N HIS A 63 1.49 10.92 -9.80
CA HIS A 63 2.33 11.24 -8.65
C HIS A 63 2.22 12.73 -8.31
N GLY A 64 2.24 13.06 -7.02
CA GLY A 64 2.27 14.46 -6.58
C GLY A 64 3.65 15.07 -6.81
N LEU A 65 3.71 16.38 -7.14
CA LEU A 65 4.96 17.13 -7.30
C LEU A 65 5.24 17.96 -6.03
N PRO A 66 6.03 17.45 -5.07
CA PRO A 66 6.20 18.12 -3.78
C PRO A 66 7.06 19.40 -3.85
N SER A 67 7.95 19.53 -4.83
CA SER A 67 8.94 20.62 -4.89
C SER A 67 8.94 21.43 -6.20
N GLY A 68 8.07 21.09 -7.15
CA GLY A 68 8.08 21.68 -8.50
C GLY A 68 9.30 21.34 -9.36
N GLY A 69 10.21 20.49 -8.85
CA GLY A 69 11.37 19.95 -9.58
C GLY A 69 11.06 18.63 -10.29
N ASP A 70 12.12 17.86 -10.59
CA ASP A 70 12.09 16.58 -11.32
C ASP A 70 11.67 15.37 -10.47
N TRP A 71 11.20 15.60 -9.24
CA TRP A 71 10.78 14.55 -8.32
C TRP A 71 9.27 14.49 -8.20
N ALA A 72 8.73 13.27 -8.24
CA ALA A 72 7.33 13.00 -7.99
C ALA A 72 7.19 11.92 -6.91
N LEU A 73 6.12 12.01 -6.11
CA LEU A 73 5.89 11.13 -4.97
C LEU A 73 4.51 10.49 -5.07
N GLN A 74 4.47 9.16 -4.95
CA GLN A 74 3.22 8.46 -4.73
C GLN A 74 2.76 8.68 -3.28
N ARG A 75 1.64 9.40 -3.10
CA ARG A 75 1.18 9.87 -1.78
C ARG A 75 0.21 8.90 -1.12
N GLN A 76 0.48 7.61 -1.27
CA GLN A 76 -0.30 6.53 -0.68
C GLN A 76 0.56 5.28 -0.52
N GLY A 77 0.09 4.37 0.31
CA GLY A 77 0.58 3.01 0.46
C GLY A 77 -0.51 2.09 1.00
N ALA A 78 -0.22 0.79 1.09
CA ALA A 78 -1.15 -0.21 1.62
C ALA A 78 -1.72 0.23 2.98
N ILE A 79 -0.87 0.81 3.83
CA ILE A 79 -1.27 1.64 4.97
C ILE A 79 -0.94 3.10 4.64
N THR A 80 -1.94 3.98 4.72
CA THR A 80 -1.79 5.42 4.51
C THR A 80 -2.12 6.16 5.81
N LEU A 81 -1.16 6.95 6.31
CA LEU A 81 -1.30 7.70 7.55
C LEU A 81 -1.19 9.20 7.28
N HIS A 82 -2.13 9.97 7.83
CA HIS A 82 -2.12 11.42 7.85
C HIS A 82 -2.64 11.94 9.18
N GLY A 83 -1.92 12.87 9.83
CA GLY A 83 -2.45 13.57 11.01
C GLY A 83 -2.70 12.66 12.21
N THR A 84 -1.67 11.95 12.69
CA THR A 84 -1.84 10.94 13.76
C THR A 84 -0.98 11.15 15.01
N GLU A 85 -1.45 10.70 16.18
CA GLU A 85 -0.66 10.71 17.42
C GLU A 85 -0.68 9.33 18.10
N GLY A 86 0.49 8.87 18.54
CA GLY A 86 0.63 7.58 19.23
C GLY A 86 0.22 6.37 18.39
N THR A 87 0.41 6.43 17.07
CA THR A 87 0.15 5.30 16.18
C THR A 87 1.29 4.29 16.24
N ARG A 88 0.98 2.98 16.22
CA ARG A 88 1.99 1.91 16.17
C ARG A 88 1.69 0.91 15.05
N ILE A 89 2.69 0.63 14.21
CA ILE A 89 2.67 -0.44 13.21
C ILE A 89 3.77 -1.41 13.62
N SER A 90 3.41 -2.58 14.17
CA SER A 90 4.37 -3.52 14.75
C SER A 90 4.12 -4.96 14.37
N SER A 91 5.15 -5.77 14.15
CA SER A 91 4.99 -7.23 13.98
C SER A 91 4.05 -7.61 12.83
N ASN A 92 4.07 -6.87 11.73
CA ASN A 92 3.27 -7.16 10.55
C ASN A 92 4.13 -7.72 9.41
N LEU A 93 3.44 -8.41 8.51
CA LEU A 93 3.98 -8.94 7.27
C LEU A 93 3.45 -8.16 6.07
N PHE A 94 4.33 -7.49 5.34
CA PHE A 94 3.99 -6.79 4.10
C PHE A 94 4.58 -7.58 2.93
N SER A 95 3.72 -8.17 2.09
CA SER A 95 4.18 -9.09 1.04
C SER A 95 3.47 -8.86 -0.29
N ARG A 96 4.20 -8.85 -1.42
CA ARG A 96 3.59 -8.66 -2.76
C ARG A 96 2.73 -7.40 -2.83
N LEU A 97 3.28 -6.28 -2.37
CA LEU A 97 2.64 -4.98 -2.48
C LEU A 97 3.22 -4.27 -3.69
N ASP A 98 2.46 -4.17 -4.77
CA ASP A 98 2.92 -3.51 -6.02
C ASP A 98 2.89 -1.95 -5.92
N GLY A 99 3.01 -1.43 -4.70
CA GLY A 99 3.07 0.00 -4.37
C GLY A 99 3.83 0.20 -3.06
N ASN A 100 3.69 1.37 -2.44
CA ASN A 100 4.32 1.59 -1.14
C ASN A 100 3.61 0.75 -0.06
N ALA A 101 4.36 0.16 0.88
CA ALA A 101 3.77 -0.57 2.00
C ALA A 101 3.12 0.38 3.01
N VAL A 102 3.86 1.40 3.46
CA VAL A 102 3.38 2.41 4.41
C VAL A 102 3.70 3.78 3.85
N PHE A 103 2.70 4.65 3.77
CA PHE A 103 2.86 6.07 3.47
C PHE A 103 2.53 6.91 4.70
N ILE A 104 3.39 7.89 4.98
CA ILE A 104 3.30 8.79 6.14
C ILE A 104 3.33 10.22 5.60
N GLY A 105 2.26 10.98 5.84
CA GLY A 105 2.12 12.33 5.30
C GLY A 105 1.59 13.35 6.30
N GLY A 106 2.11 14.58 6.24
CA GLY A 106 1.64 15.66 7.09
C GLY A 106 2.05 15.51 8.56
N TYR A 107 1.13 15.75 9.50
CA TYR A 107 1.42 15.80 10.93
C TYR A 107 1.43 14.42 11.58
N HIS A 108 2.49 14.11 12.36
CA HIS A 108 2.54 12.92 13.21
C HIS A 108 3.29 13.20 14.52
N ARG A 109 2.86 12.59 15.63
CA ARG A 109 3.59 12.62 16.91
C ARG A 109 3.60 11.26 17.60
N GLY A 110 4.78 10.73 17.91
CA GLY A 110 4.91 9.42 18.57
C GLY A 110 4.46 8.25 17.69
N LEU A 111 4.61 8.36 16.36
CA LEU A 111 4.45 7.24 15.44
C LEU A 111 5.61 6.25 15.63
N THR A 112 5.32 4.97 15.84
CA THR A 112 6.32 3.90 15.92
C THR A 112 6.06 2.86 14.84
N ILE A 113 7.11 2.48 14.10
CA ILE A 113 7.11 1.39 13.13
C ILE A 113 8.27 0.47 13.50
N GLU A 114 7.99 -0.76 13.93
CA GLU A 114 8.99 -1.69 14.48
C GLU A 114 8.65 -3.13 14.16
N ASP A 115 9.65 -4.02 14.14
CA ASP A 115 9.46 -5.48 14.02
C ASP A 115 8.57 -5.93 12.85
N ASN A 116 8.47 -5.14 11.78
CA ASN A 116 7.73 -5.52 10.59
C ASN A 116 8.67 -6.11 9.55
N GLU A 117 8.17 -7.03 8.76
CA GLU A 117 8.87 -7.62 7.63
C GLU A 117 8.26 -7.10 6.32
N PHE A 118 9.09 -6.68 5.38
CA PHE A 118 8.70 -6.15 4.08
C PHE A 118 9.40 -6.91 2.96
N PHE A 119 8.63 -7.51 2.03
CA PHE A 119 9.17 -8.33 0.94
C PHE A 119 8.29 -8.42 -0.31
#